data_AF-A0A2G9Y265-F1
#
_entry.id   AF-A0A2G9Y265-F1
#
_cell.length_a   1.000
_cell.length_b   1.000
_cell.length_c   1.000
_cell.angle_alpha   90.00
_cell.angle_beta   90.00
_cell.angle_gamma   90.00
#
_symmetry.space_group_name_H-M   'P 1'
#
loop_
_entity.id
_entity.type
_entity.pdbx_description
1 polymer ?
#
loop_
_entity_poly.entity_id
_entity_poly.type
_entity_poly.pdbx_seq_one_letter_code
_entity_poly.pdbx_strand_id
1 'polypeptide(L)'
;DKFLIKSNINNVIVTIPIDIAKTKEFKSVPVIFLNKQKNIKIKPDSVTVDIEISGPESIISEMLAGEISPMIDISYITKKGLHSVEIIIPKQKYIDIISINPKSIKVEAK
;
A
#
# COMPACT_ATOMS: atom_id res chain seq x y z
N ASP A 1 -14.94 -10.34 -67.23
CA ASP A 1 -13.50 -10.18 -66.96
C ASP A 1 -13.24 -9.74 -65.53
N LYS A 2 -12.08 -10.13 -65.01
CA LYS A 2 -11.67 -10.27 -63.60
C LYS A 2 -11.79 -9.03 -62.70
N PHE A 3 -12.18 -9.31 -61.44
CA PHE A 3 -11.97 -8.50 -60.23
C PHE A 3 -10.47 -8.24 -59.98
N LEU A 4 -10.10 -7.00 -59.64
CA LEU A 4 -8.85 -6.68 -58.95
C LEU A 4 -9.06 -5.51 -57.96
N ILE A 5 -9.51 -5.83 -56.74
CA ILE A 5 -9.37 -4.92 -55.61
C ILE A 5 -7.94 -5.13 -55.07
N LYS A 6 -7.03 -4.19 -55.34
CA LYS A 6 -5.73 -4.16 -54.67
C LYS A 6 -5.94 -3.62 -53.25
N SER A 7 -6.16 -4.52 -52.29
CA SER A 7 -6.03 -4.17 -50.87
C SER A 7 -4.56 -3.92 -50.57
N ASN A 8 -4.23 -2.67 -50.28
CA ASN A 8 -2.92 -2.27 -49.79
C ASN A 8 -2.88 -2.58 -48.29
N ILE A 9 -2.37 -3.76 -47.92
CA ILE A 9 -2.25 -4.15 -46.51
C ILE A 9 -1.00 -3.48 -45.96
N ASN A 10 -1.18 -2.30 -45.37
CA ASN A 10 -0.15 -1.69 -44.54
C ASN A 10 -0.09 -2.49 -43.22
N ASN A 11 0.94 -3.31 -43.05
CA ASN A 11 1.16 -4.02 -41.79
C ASN A 11 1.48 -2.99 -40.71
N VAL A 12 0.54 -2.76 -39.79
CA VAL A 12 0.76 -1.95 -38.58
C VAL A 12 1.29 -2.88 -37.50
N ILE A 13 2.55 -2.68 -37.11
CA ILE A 13 3.15 -3.39 -35.97
C ILE A 13 2.87 -2.55 -34.72
N VAL A 14 2.10 -3.11 -33.79
CA VAL A 14 1.85 -2.51 -32.47
C VAL A 14 2.72 -3.23 -31.45
N THR A 15 3.69 -2.51 -30.88
CA THR A 15 4.53 -3.03 -29.78
C THR A 15 3.91 -2.60 -28.46
N ILE A 16 3.44 -3.56 -27.67
CA ILE A 16 2.89 -3.31 -26.33
C ILE A 16 3.93 -3.78 -25.31
N PRO A 17 4.57 -2.89 -24.55
CA PRO A 17 5.43 -3.30 -23.44
C PRO A 17 4.56 -3.91 -22.34
N ILE A 18 4.85 -5.15 -21.95
CA ILE A 18 4.20 -5.82 -20.83
C ILE A 18 5.05 -5.57 -19.60
N ASP A 19 4.47 -4.94 -18.58
CA ASP A 19 5.10 -4.80 -17.27
C ASP A 19 4.72 -5.99 -16.38
N ILE A 20 5.71 -6.63 -15.78
CA ILE A 20 5.54 -7.86 -15.01
C ILE A 20 5.22 -7.47 -13.57
N ALA A 21 4.21 -8.11 -12.98
CA ALA A 21 3.95 -7.96 -11.55
C ALA A 21 5.09 -8.58 -10.74
N LYS A 22 5.66 -7.79 -9.82
CA LYS A 22 6.69 -8.24 -8.87
C LYS A 22 6.18 -8.05 -7.45
N THR A 23 6.87 -8.66 -6.50
CA THR A 23 6.67 -8.37 -5.08
C THR A 23 7.86 -7.60 -4.52
N LYS A 24 7.60 -6.75 -3.53
CA LYS A 24 8.63 -6.03 -2.79
C LYS A 24 8.25 -5.98 -1.32
N GLU A 25 9.26 -6.16 -0.47
CA GLU A 25 9.10 -6.14 0.97
C GLU A 25 9.74 -4.87 1.55
N PHE A 26 9.01 -4.24 2.47
CA PHE A 26 9.50 -3.14 3.29
C PHE A 26 9.52 -3.57 4.74
N LYS A 27 10.68 -3.47 5.36
CA LYS A 27 10.90 -3.83 6.76
C LYS A 27 10.84 -2.62 7.66
N SER A 28 10.29 -2.79 8.86
CA SER A 28 10.29 -1.78 9.92
C SER A 28 9.75 -0.40 9.48
N VAL A 29 8.67 -0.39 8.70
CA VAL A 29 8.01 0.85 8.24
C VAL A 29 7.30 1.52 9.42
N PRO A 30 7.59 2.79 9.73
CA PRO A 30 6.96 3.48 10.85
C PRO A 30 5.46 3.72 10.62
N VAL A 31 4.66 3.44 11.64
CA VAL A 31 3.20 3.62 11.63
C VAL A 31 2.81 4.99 12.17
N ILE A 32 1.92 5.68 11.46
CA ILE A 32 1.42 7.01 11.82
C ILE A 32 0.14 6.89 12.65
N PHE A 33 0.13 7.47 13.85
CA PHE A 33 -1.07 7.57 14.68
C PHE A 33 -1.89 8.82 14.31
N LEU A 34 -3.11 8.63 13.83
CA LEU A 34 -4.02 9.71 13.43
C LEU A 34 -5.04 10.04 14.51
N ASN A 35 -5.54 11.28 14.53
CA ASN A 35 -6.64 11.72 15.41
C ASN A 35 -6.38 11.53 16.91
N LYS A 36 -5.12 11.69 17.35
CA LYS A 36 -4.75 11.65 18.76
C LYS A 36 -5.46 12.74 19.56
N GLN A 37 -6.26 12.34 20.56
CA GLN A 37 -6.88 13.29 21.47
C GLN A 37 -5.83 13.93 22.39
N LYS A 38 -5.91 15.26 22.60
CA LYS A 38 -4.94 16.01 23.42
C LYS A 38 -4.81 15.49 24.86
N ASN A 39 -5.88 14.90 25.39
CA ASN A 39 -5.97 14.49 26.79
C ASN A 39 -5.63 13.01 27.03
N ILE A 40 -5.30 12.24 25.99
CA ILE A 40 -5.04 10.80 26.09
C ILE A 40 -3.60 10.51 25.66
N LYS A 41 -2.83 9.91 26.56
CA LYS A 41 -1.49 9.41 26.23
C LYS A 41 -1.60 7.95 25.78
N ILE A 42 -0.99 7.62 24.66
CA ILE A 42 -0.98 6.25 24.12
C ILE A 42 0.41 5.64 24.27
N LYS A 43 0.47 4.37 24.68
CA LYS A 43 1.69 3.54 24.68
C LYS A 43 1.44 2.22 23.94
N PRO A 44 2.36 1.75 23.08
CA PRO A 44 3.54 2.48 22.61
C PRO A 44 3.14 3.71 21.77
N ASP A 45 4.01 4.71 21.74
CA ASP A 45 3.84 5.95 20.97
C ASP A 45 4.51 5.89 19.58
N SER A 46 5.26 4.82 19.32
CA SER A 46 5.82 4.48 18.02
C SER A 46 5.73 2.98 17.80
N VAL A 47 5.42 2.59 16.57
CA VAL A 47 5.33 1.19 16.12
C VAL A 47 5.84 1.10 14.70
N THR A 48 6.45 -0.02 14.37
CA THR A 48 6.85 -0.36 13.01
C THR A 48 6.16 -1.64 12.53
N VAL A 49 6.04 -1.78 11.21
CA VAL A 49 5.43 -2.94 10.55
C VAL A 49 6.27 -3.38 9.36
N ASP A 50 6.23 -4.66 9.07
CA ASP A 50 6.71 -5.22 7.82
C ASP A 50 5.55 -5.31 6.82
N ILE A 51 5.79 -4.93 5.57
CA ILE A 51 4.76 -4.83 4.53
C ILE A 51 5.28 -5.50 3.26
N GLU A 52 4.48 -6.39 2.69
CA GLU A 52 4.72 -6.95 1.37
C GLU A 52 3.69 -6.39 0.40
N ILE A 53 4.17 -5.89 -0.74
CA ILE A 53 3.33 -5.35 -1.81
C ILE A 53 3.56 -6.09 -3.12
N SER A 54 2.56 -6.03 -3.99
CA SER A 54 2.63 -6.47 -5.38
C SER A 54 2.26 -5.32 -6.31
N GLY A 55 2.93 -5.23 -7.46
CA GLY A 55 2.60 -4.25 -8.48
C GLY A 55 3.51 -4.35 -9.70
N PRO A 56 3.28 -3.51 -10.72
CA PRO A 56 4.14 -3.44 -11.91
C PRO A 56 5.60 -3.15 -11.51
N GLU A 57 6.55 -3.88 -12.08
CA GLU A 57 7.97 -3.80 -11.74
C GLU A 57 8.51 -2.37 -11.89
N SER A 58 8.08 -1.66 -12.94
CA SER A 58 8.47 -0.26 -13.16
C SER A 58 8.01 0.69 -12.05
N ILE A 59 6.97 0.33 -11.30
CA ILE A 59 6.42 1.15 -10.21
C ILE A 59 7.07 0.76 -8.89
N ILE A 60 7.04 -0.52 -8.53
CA ILE A 60 7.42 -0.92 -7.17
C ILE A 60 8.94 -1.00 -6.98
N SER A 61 9.73 -1.14 -8.04
CA SER A 61 11.20 -1.20 -7.94
C SER A 61 11.80 0.08 -7.38
N GLU A 62 11.30 1.25 -7.80
CA GLU A 62 11.75 2.57 -7.35
C GLU A 62 11.06 3.05 -6.07
N MET A 63 9.95 2.41 -5.68
CA MET A 63 9.15 2.83 -4.54
C MET A 63 9.92 2.78 -3.20
N LEU A 64 9.75 3.81 -2.39
CA LEU A 64 10.38 3.96 -1.07
C LEU A 64 9.41 3.60 0.06
N ALA A 65 9.95 3.15 1.20
CA ALA A 65 9.14 2.76 2.36
C ALA A 65 8.21 3.88 2.86
N GLY A 66 8.65 5.13 2.77
CA GLY A 66 7.87 6.31 3.18
C GLY A 66 6.61 6.54 2.34
N GLU A 67 6.54 5.97 1.13
CA GLU A 67 5.39 6.13 0.25
C GLU A 67 4.20 5.25 0.63
N ILE A 68 4.40 4.16 1.40
CA ILE A 68 3.30 3.29 1.84
C ILE A 68 2.43 3.95 2.92
N SER A 69 3.05 4.67 3.85
CA SER A 69 2.37 5.40 4.94
C SER A 69 1.32 4.56 5.70
N PRO A 70 1.72 3.48 6.37
CA PRO A 70 0.83 2.73 7.26
C PRO A 70 0.36 3.62 8.41
N MET A 71 -0.92 3.50 8.78
CA MET A 71 -1.54 4.36 9.78
C MET A 71 -2.48 3.60 10.69
N ILE A 72 -2.73 4.19 11.86
CA ILE A 72 -3.73 3.75 12.83
C ILE A 72 -4.60 4.95 13.17
N ASP A 73 -5.91 4.82 12.99
CA ASP A 73 -6.87 5.79 13.52
C ASP A 73 -7.20 5.46 14.98
N ILE A 74 -6.95 6.40 15.88
CA ILE A 74 -7.27 6.29 17.32
C ILE A 74 -8.38 7.26 17.74
N SER A 75 -9.15 7.79 16.79
CA SER A 75 -10.27 8.72 17.05
C SER A 75 -11.29 8.18 18.05
N TYR A 76 -11.51 6.86 18.06
CA TYR A 76 -12.48 6.16 18.92
C TYR A 76 -11.98 5.90 20.35
N ILE A 77 -10.67 6.04 20.60
CA ILE A 77 -10.09 5.82 21.93
C ILE A 77 -10.40 7.03 22.80
N THR A 78 -11.44 6.90 23.63
CA THR A 78 -11.95 7.96 24.53
C THR A 78 -11.77 7.63 26.02
N LYS A 79 -11.47 6.37 26.34
CA LYS A 79 -11.34 5.87 27.71
C LYS A 79 -9.98 5.23 27.92
N LYS A 80 -9.48 5.35 29.15
CA LYS A 80 -8.25 4.66 29.58
C LYS A 80 -8.42 3.15 29.49
N GLY A 81 -7.33 2.44 29.26
CA GLY A 81 -7.31 0.98 29.17
C GLY A 81 -6.59 0.47 27.92
N LEU A 82 -6.61 -0.85 27.75
CA LEU A 82 -6.03 -1.52 26.59
C LEU A 82 -7.03 -1.56 25.44
N HIS A 83 -6.58 -1.13 24.26
CA HIS A 83 -7.35 -1.13 23.02
C HIS A 83 -6.60 -1.91 21.96
N SER A 84 -7.31 -2.70 21.16
CA SER A 84 -6.77 -3.28 19.94
C SER A 84 -7.05 -2.33 18.79
N VAL A 85 -6.01 -2.01 18.02
CA VAL A 85 -6.10 -1.09 16.88
C VAL A 85 -5.55 -1.81 15.64
N GLU A 86 -6.17 -1.58 14.51
CA GLU A 86 -5.75 -2.14 13.22
C GLU A 86 -4.87 -1.15 12.47
N ILE A 87 -3.86 -1.69 11.79
CA ILE A 87 -3.02 -0.91 10.88
C ILE A 87 -3.66 -0.95 9.51
N ILE A 88 -3.91 0.23 8.96
CA ILE A 88 -4.49 0.44 7.65
C ILE A 88 -3.47 1.12 6.73
N ILE A 89 -3.50 0.76 5.46
CA ILE A 89 -2.71 1.40 4.40
C ILE A 89 -3.73 1.95 3.39
N PRO A 90 -3.65 3.24 3.01
CA PRO A 90 -4.49 3.76 1.95
C PRO A 90 -4.38 2.92 0.69
N LYS A 91 -5.49 2.75 -0.03
CA LYS A 91 -5.43 2.13 -1.35
C LYS A 91 -4.55 2.98 -2.27
N GLN A 92 -3.54 2.35 -2.86
CA GLN A 92 -2.66 2.95 -3.84
C GLN A 92 -3.00 2.47 -5.24
N LYS A 93 -2.72 3.29 -6.25
CA LYS A 93 -2.99 2.93 -7.63
C LYS A 93 -1.94 1.92 -8.09
N TYR A 94 -2.38 0.82 -8.71
CA TYR A 94 -1.50 -0.23 -9.25
C TYR A 94 -0.68 -1.01 -8.23
N ILE A 95 -0.96 -0.87 -6.94
CA ILE A 95 -0.26 -1.57 -5.87
C ILE A 95 -1.30 -2.31 -5.03
N ASP A 96 -1.05 -3.60 -4.86
CA ASP A 96 -1.82 -4.47 -3.96
C ASP A 96 -0.98 -4.77 -2.72
N ILE A 97 -1.60 -4.68 -1.54
CA ILE A 97 -0.96 -5.09 -0.29
C ILE A 97 -1.16 -6.60 -0.13
N ILE A 98 -0.07 -7.35 -0.16
CA ILE A 98 -0.08 -8.81 0.06
C ILE A 98 -0.18 -9.10 1.56
N SER A 99 0.68 -8.47 2.37
CA SER A 99 0.74 -8.72 3.81
C SER A 99 1.17 -7.51 4.62
N ILE A 100 0.72 -7.46 5.87
CA ILE A 100 1.11 -6.48 6.89
C ILE A 100 1.36 -7.24 8.18
N ASN A 101 2.54 -7.08 8.77
CA ASN A 101 2.92 -7.77 10.00
C ASN A 101 3.59 -6.83 11.02
N PRO A 102 3.01 -6.65 12.23
CA PRO A 102 1.70 -7.12 12.65
C PRO A 102 0.56 -6.38 11.92
N LYS A 103 -0.61 -7.01 11.73
CA LYS A 103 -1.81 -6.35 11.17
C LYS A 103 -2.56 -5.50 12.21
N SER A 104 -2.41 -5.83 13.48
CA SER A 104 -3.05 -5.14 14.60
C SER A 104 -2.11 -5.11 15.80
N ILE A 105 -2.23 -4.08 16.62
CA ILE A 105 -1.44 -3.93 17.84
C ILE A 105 -2.33 -3.61 19.03
N LYS A 106 -1.82 -3.87 20.24
CA LYS A 106 -2.43 -3.42 21.48
C LYS A 106 -1.80 -2.11 21.92
N VAL A 107 -2.64 -1.13 22.22
CA VAL A 107 -2.22 0.17 22.73
C VAL A 107 -2.89 0.45 24.07
N GLU A 108 -2.15 1.03 25.00
CA GLU A 108 -2.60 1.43 26.32
C GLU A 108 -2.88 2.94 26.32
N ALA A 109 -4.15 3.31 26.56
CA ALA A 109 -4.58 4.69 26.75
C ALA A 109 -4.52 5.07 28.23
N LYS A 110 -3.83 6.18 28.55
CA LYS A 110 -3.62 6.71 29.91
C LYS A 110 -4.15 8.12 30.07
#